data_AF-A0A6N6LI38-F1
#
_entry.id   AF-A0A6N6LI38-F1
#
_cell.length_a   1.000
_cell.length_b   1.000
_cell.length_c   1.000
_cell.angle_alpha   90.00
_cell.angle_beta   90.00
_cell.angle_gamma   90.00
#
_symmetry.space_group_name_H-M   'P 1'
#
loop_
_entity.id
_entity.type
_entity.pdbx_description
1 polymer ?
#
loop_
_entity_poly.entity_id
_entity_poly.type
_entity_poly.pdbx_seq_one_letter_code
_entity_poly.pdbx_strand_id
1 'polypeptide(L)'
;MNATRFIQNLNQIQKTFFDSEFFKFIKNSSFSDESLATILGDFAKTAMQGALNLEELEMKDRELSLMEEKTRQELEIGLLNAKSANRNAQAETLKSLIQAESMVRSVSDNAAINKANSYVGFLNVVGNASESDAIASHSSNVVKTISAINTNELEGYDEPLKKFKNEIFELINIGDGGKEVFIFSPKLELLRGEFIKIMGFTIYENTTCRFIINDDEDNPIYTRTLLYKSDDLGEIKIRFECENLQNEVKKDEIYLKIIDARLEKLH
;
A
#
# COMPACT_ATOMS: atom_id res chain seq x y z
N MET A 1 -16.50 -15.35 27.21
CA MET A 1 -17.94 -15.18 27.47
C MET A 1 -18.09 -14.28 28.69
N ASN A 2 -18.73 -13.11 28.54
CA ASN A 2 -18.88 -12.19 29.66
C ASN A 2 -20.17 -12.56 30.40
N ALA A 3 -20.06 -13.41 31.44
CA ALA A 3 -21.20 -14.01 32.15
C ALA A 3 -22.24 -12.98 32.59
N THR A 4 -21.80 -11.77 32.92
CA THR A 4 -22.65 -10.64 33.31
C THR A 4 -23.61 -10.22 32.20
N ARG A 5 -23.17 -10.23 30.93
CA ARG A 5 -23.96 -9.76 29.79
C ARG A 5 -24.96 -10.82 29.32
N PHE A 6 -24.59 -12.10 29.38
CA PHE A 6 -25.54 -13.21 29.17
C PHE A 6 -26.67 -13.16 30.20
N ILE A 7 -26.34 -12.99 31.48
CA ILE A 7 -27.35 -12.87 32.55
C ILE A 7 -28.25 -11.64 32.34
N GLN A 8 -27.68 -10.51 31.91
CA GLN A 8 -28.47 -9.32 31.58
C GLN A 8 -29.46 -9.58 30.43
N ASN A 9 -28.99 -10.18 29.33
CA ASN A 9 -29.84 -10.50 28.18
C ASN A 9 -30.94 -11.51 28.55
N LEU A 10 -30.60 -12.54 29.33
CA LEU A 10 -31.55 -13.53 29.83
C LEU A 10 -32.62 -12.87 30.72
N ASN A 11 -32.21 -12.02 31.66
CA ASN A 11 -33.13 -11.29 32.53
C ASN A 11 -34.03 -10.34 31.73
N GLN A 12 -33.51 -9.72 30.67
CA GLN A 12 -34.29 -8.85 29.78
C GLN A 12 -35.34 -9.66 29.03
N ILE A 13 -34.96 -10.79 28.43
CA ILE A 13 -35.88 -11.68 27.73
C ILE A 13 -36.95 -12.21 28.69
N GLN A 14 -36.55 -12.63 29.89
CA GLN A 14 -37.46 -13.11 30.92
C GLN A 14 -38.47 -12.03 31.35
N LYS A 15 -37.99 -10.80 31.56
CA LYS A 15 -38.84 -9.66 31.95
C LYS A 15 -39.81 -9.29 30.83
N THR A 16 -39.32 -9.15 29.60
CA THR A 16 -40.15 -8.83 28.42
C THR A 16 -41.20 -9.92 28.17
N PHE A 17 -40.88 -11.18 28.46
CA PHE A 17 -41.84 -12.28 28.38
C PHE A 17 -42.93 -12.20 29.45
N PHE A 18 -42.57 -12.04 30.71
CA PHE A 18 -43.56 -11.91 31.80
C PHE A 18 -44.47 -10.69 31.64
N ASP A 19 -43.94 -9.63 31.01
CA ASP A 19 -44.69 -8.41 30.70
C ASP A 19 -45.54 -8.53 29.41
N SER A 20 -45.30 -9.56 28.59
CA SER A 20 -45.95 -9.74 27.28
C SER A 20 -47.45 -10.00 27.38
N GLU A 21 -48.19 -9.48 26.39
CA GLU A 21 -49.63 -9.73 26.19
C GLU A 21 -49.95 -11.24 26.12
N PHE A 22 -49.05 -12.01 25.50
CA PHE A 22 -49.16 -13.47 25.39
C PHE A 22 -49.12 -14.15 26.77
N PHE A 23 -48.21 -13.74 27.65
CA PHE A 23 -48.12 -14.33 28.98
C PHE A 23 -49.34 -13.99 29.86
N LYS A 24 -49.84 -12.75 29.76
CA LYS A 24 -51.09 -12.32 30.41
C LYS A 24 -52.29 -13.11 29.90
N PHE A 25 -52.35 -13.39 28.59
CA PHE A 25 -53.38 -14.23 27.97
C PHE A 25 -53.32 -15.67 28.48
N ILE A 26 -52.13 -16.29 28.48
CA ILE A 26 -51.94 -17.67 28.96
C ILE A 26 -52.32 -17.83 30.44
N LYS A 27 -51.95 -16.86 31.27
CA LYS A 27 -52.29 -16.85 32.70
C LYS A 27 -53.80 -16.75 32.97
N ASN A 28 -54.55 -16.11 32.08
CA ASN A 28 -56.00 -15.94 32.19
C ASN A 28 -56.80 -17.06 31.51
N SER A 29 -56.15 -17.93 30.74
CA SER A 29 -56.77 -19.08 30.08
C SER A 29 -56.80 -20.33 30.98
N SER A 30 -57.84 -21.16 30.80
CA SER A 30 -58.17 -22.33 31.61
C SER A 30 -57.29 -23.57 31.33
N PHE A 31 -55.99 -23.39 31.15
CA PHE A 31 -55.07 -24.52 30.98
C PHE A 31 -54.83 -25.23 32.32
N SER A 32 -54.57 -26.55 32.29
CA SER A 32 -54.09 -27.26 33.48
C SER A 32 -52.67 -26.80 33.83
N ASP A 33 -52.32 -26.81 35.13
CA ASP A 33 -51.00 -26.40 35.63
C ASP A 33 -49.85 -27.14 34.92
N GLU A 34 -50.07 -28.40 34.54
CA GLU A 34 -49.11 -29.25 33.83
C GLU A 34 -48.89 -28.80 32.37
N SER A 35 -49.97 -28.42 31.68
CA SER A 35 -49.90 -27.86 30.32
C SER A 35 -49.21 -26.49 30.33
N LEU A 36 -49.50 -25.68 31.35
CA LEU A 36 -48.91 -24.35 31.51
C LEU A 36 -47.40 -24.43 31.80
N ALA A 37 -46.98 -25.39 32.63
CA ALA A 37 -45.57 -25.66 32.91
C ALA A 37 -44.80 -26.14 31.67
N THR A 38 -45.44 -26.95 30.81
CA THR A 38 -44.84 -27.44 29.56
C THR A 38 -44.64 -26.30 28.56
N ILE A 39 -45.67 -25.45 28.35
CA ILE A 39 -45.59 -24.27 27.47
C ILE A 39 -44.51 -23.29 27.96
N LEU A 40 -44.44 -23.06 29.27
CA LEU A 40 -43.41 -22.24 29.90
C LEU A 40 -41.99 -22.81 29.69
N GLY A 41 -41.83 -24.12 29.86
CA GLY A 41 -40.56 -24.82 29.67
C GLY A 41 -40.07 -24.76 28.22
N ASP A 42 -40.97 -25.02 27.26
CA ASP A 42 -40.65 -24.95 25.82
C ASP A 42 -40.30 -23.52 25.39
N PHE A 43 -41.06 -22.52 25.86
CA PHE A 43 -40.75 -21.13 25.56
C PHE A 43 -39.40 -20.70 26.14
N ALA A 44 -39.11 -21.04 27.41
CA ALA A 44 -37.83 -20.74 28.03
C ALA A 44 -36.67 -21.39 27.25
N LYS A 45 -36.87 -22.62 26.77
CA LYS A 45 -35.89 -23.33 25.93
C LYS A 45 -35.68 -22.61 24.59
N THR A 46 -36.74 -22.20 23.89
CA THR A 46 -36.64 -21.43 22.63
C THR A 46 -36.00 -20.07 22.85
N ALA A 47 -36.34 -19.38 23.94
CA ALA A 47 -35.77 -18.09 24.32
C ALA A 47 -34.26 -18.19 24.61
N MET A 48 -33.84 -19.20 25.38
CA MET A 48 -32.42 -19.48 25.62
C MET A 48 -31.68 -19.83 24.33
N GLN A 49 -32.27 -20.65 23.45
CA GLN A 49 -31.68 -20.98 22.16
C GLN A 49 -31.53 -19.73 21.27
N GLY A 50 -32.53 -18.85 21.25
CA GLY A 50 -32.46 -17.58 20.53
C GLY A 50 -31.38 -16.65 21.08
N ALA A 51 -31.26 -16.56 22.42
CA ALA A 51 -30.22 -15.78 23.07
C ALA A 51 -28.81 -16.30 22.74
N LEU A 52 -28.61 -17.63 22.75
CA LEU A 52 -27.36 -18.26 22.35
C LEU A 52 -27.02 -17.99 20.90
N ASN A 53 -27.99 -18.13 19.99
CA ASN A 53 -27.77 -17.85 18.56
C ASN A 53 -27.40 -16.38 18.30
N LEU A 54 -27.99 -15.44 19.04
CA LEU A 54 -27.63 -14.01 18.96
C LEU A 54 -26.20 -13.77 19.47
N GLU A 55 -25.78 -14.44 20.55
CA GLU A 55 -24.42 -14.33 21.06
C GLU A 55 -23.41 -14.96 20.08
N GLU A 56 -23.74 -16.09 19.44
CA GLU A 56 -22.94 -16.69 18.37
C GLU A 56 -22.80 -15.75 17.16
N LEU A 57 -23.89 -15.08 16.76
CA LEU A 57 -23.85 -14.07 15.69
C LEU A 57 -22.97 -12.88 16.09
N GLU A 58 -23.09 -12.36 17.32
CA GLU A 58 -22.24 -11.27 17.80
C GLU A 58 -20.76 -11.68 17.84
N MET A 59 -20.46 -12.93 18.21
CA MET A 59 -19.10 -13.45 18.16
C MET A 59 -18.57 -13.52 16.72
N LYS A 60 -19.39 -13.99 15.77
CA LYS A 60 -19.03 -14.03 14.35
C LYS A 60 -18.79 -12.64 13.78
N ASP A 61 -19.62 -11.65 14.11
CA ASP A 61 -19.42 -10.27 13.67
C ASP A 61 -18.11 -9.68 14.19
N ARG A 62 -17.74 -10.00 15.44
CA ARG A 62 -16.43 -9.59 16.00
C ARG A 62 -15.28 -10.29 15.30
N GLU A 63 -15.40 -11.57 15.01
CA GLU A 63 -14.39 -12.33 14.26
C GLU A 63 -14.20 -11.76 12.86
N LEU A 64 -15.28 -11.47 12.14
CA LEU A 64 -15.24 -10.81 10.83
C LEU A 64 -14.59 -9.44 10.91
N SER A 65 -14.97 -8.63 11.90
CA SER A 65 -14.37 -7.29 12.11
C SER A 65 -12.86 -7.38 12.36
N LEU A 66 -12.42 -8.35 13.16
CA LEU A 66 -10.99 -8.58 13.42
C LEU A 66 -10.26 -9.08 12.17
N MET A 67 -10.90 -9.97 11.40
CA MET A 67 -10.34 -10.49 10.15
C MET A 67 -10.18 -9.37 9.12
N GLU A 68 -11.15 -8.49 8.98
CA GLU A 68 -11.08 -7.32 8.10
C GLU A 68 -9.95 -6.36 8.50
N GLU A 69 -9.80 -6.04 9.79
CA GLU A 69 -8.69 -5.22 10.28
C GLU A 69 -7.33 -5.90 10.05
N LYS A 70 -7.26 -7.22 10.23
CA LYS A 70 -6.05 -7.99 9.93
C LYS A 70 -5.70 -7.92 8.45
N THR A 71 -6.66 -8.16 7.56
CA THR A 71 -6.45 -8.04 6.10
C THR A 71 -6.05 -6.62 5.71
N ARG A 72 -6.62 -5.60 6.37
CA ARG A 72 -6.19 -4.21 6.18
C ARG A 72 -4.71 -4.02 6.48
N GLN A 73 -4.27 -4.48 7.66
CA GLN A 73 -2.87 -4.38 8.08
C GLN A 73 -1.93 -5.18 7.17
N GLU A 74 -2.34 -6.37 6.73
CA GLU A 74 -1.57 -7.18 5.77
C GLU A 74 -1.36 -6.45 4.44
N LEU A 75 -2.39 -5.76 3.93
CA LEU A 75 -2.29 -4.94 2.72
C LEU A 75 -1.36 -3.73 2.92
N GLU A 76 -1.46 -3.03 4.06
CA GLU A 76 -0.56 -1.91 4.38
C GLU A 76 0.91 -2.38 4.48
N ILE A 77 1.17 -3.51 5.15
CA ILE A 77 2.50 -4.12 5.23
C ILE A 77 3.00 -4.55 3.85
N GLY A 78 2.14 -5.18 3.03
CA GLY A 78 2.48 -5.59 1.67
C GLY A 78 2.92 -4.42 0.80
N LEU A 79 2.22 -3.29 0.90
CA LEU A 79 2.55 -2.05 0.21
C LEU A 79 3.88 -1.46 0.69
N LEU A 80 4.11 -1.40 2.00
CA LEU A 80 5.37 -0.92 2.58
C LEU A 80 6.56 -1.79 2.15
N ASN A 81 6.39 -3.11 2.10
CA ASN A 81 7.41 -4.04 1.64
C ASN A 81 7.72 -3.85 0.14
N ALA A 82 6.70 -3.68 -0.70
CA ALA A 82 6.88 -3.41 -2.13
C ALA A 82 7.64 -2.10 -2.35
N LYS A 83 7.29 -1.04 -1.59
CA LYS A 83 7.98 0.26 -1.62
C LYS A 83 9.45 0.12 -1.19
N SER A 84 9.71 -0.59 -0.10
CA SER A 84 11.07 -0.86 0.39
C SER A 84 11.91 -1.65 -0.64
N ALA A 85 11.32 -2.66 -1.27
CA ALA A 85 11.97 -3.43 -2.34
C ALA A 85 12.32 -2.55 -3.56
N ASN A 86 11.40 -1.68 -3.99
CA ASN A 86 11.65 -0.73 -5.07
C ASN A 86 12.78 0.24 -4.73
N ARG A 87 12.81 0.80 -3.52
CA ARG A 87 13.91 1.65 -3.05
C ARG A 87 15.25 0.94 -3.06
N ASN A 88 15.28 -0.30 -2.59
CA ASN A 88 16.51 -1.10 -2.60
C ASN A 88 16.99 -1.37 -4.03
N ALA A 89 16.08 -1.69 -4.95
CA ALA A 89 16.41 -1.86 -6.36
C ALA A 89 16.95 -0.56 -7.00
N GLN A 90 16.33 0.58 -6.69
CA GLN A 90 16.81 1.90 -7.14
C GLN A 90 18.21 2.21 -6.59
N ALA A 91 18.45 1.95 -5.30
CA ALA A 91 19.75 2.17 -4.67
C ALA A 91 20.86 1.29 -5.28
N GLU A 92 20.57 0.01 -5.54
CA GLU A 92 21.54 -0.89 -6.17
C GLU A 92 21.82 -0.52 -7.63
N THR A 93 20.80 -0.04 -8.35
CA THR A 93 20.97 0.47 -9.72
C THR A 93 21.83 1.74 -9.72
N LEU A 94 21.59 2.68 -8.80
CA LEU A 94 22.40 3.89 -8.65
C LEU A 94 23.85 3.57 -8.29
N LYS A 95 24.08 2.64 -7.37
CA LYS A 95 25.41 2.13 -7.03
C LYS A 95 26.11 1.55 -8.25
N SER A 96 25.42 0.74 -9.04
CA SER A 96 25.97 0.15 -10.28
C SER A 96 26.35 1.24 -11.29
N LEU A 97 25.54 2.31 -11.40
CA LEU A 97 25.85 3.45 -12.26
C LEU A 97 27.10 4.21 -11.80
N ILE A 98 27.21 4.50 -10.50
CA ILE A 98 28.40 5.16 -9.93
C ILE A 98 29.66 4.30 -10.16
N GLN A 99 29.54 2.99 -9.98
CA GLN A 99 30.64 2.05 -10.26
C GLN A 99 31.04 2.07 -11.73
N ALA A 100 30.09 2.07 -12.65
CA ALA A 100 30.36 2.16 -14.08
C ALA A 100 31.07 3.48 -14.46
N GLU A 101 30.59 4.62 -13.95
CA GLU A 101 31.23 5.93 -14.18
C GLU A 101 32.65 5.98 -13.61
N SER A 102 32.84 5.45 -12.39
CA SER A 102 34.17 5.36 -11.77
C SER A 102 35.12 4.47 -12.55
N MET A 103 34.64 3.36 -13.12
CA MET A 103 35.44 2.44 -13.92
C MET A 103 35.92 3.10 -15.22
N VAL A 104 35.02 3.81 -15.93
CA VAL A 104 35.37 4.55 -17.16
C VAL A 104 36.48 5.56 -16.88
N ARG A 105 36.35 6.37 -15.82
CA ARG A 105 37.37 7.34 -15.42
C ARG A 105 38.69 6.67 -15.04
N SER A 106 38.62 5.60 -14.24
CA SER A 106 39.81 4.87 -13.80
C SER A 106 40.60 4.26 -14.96
N VAL A 107 39.94 3.78 -16.02
CA VAL A 107 40.62 3.25 -17.21
C VAL A 107 41.41 4.36 -17.94
N SER A 108 40.81 5.54 -18.10
CA SER A 108 41.48 6.70 -18.71
C SER A 108 42.68 7.17 -17.87
N ASP A 109 42.48 7.32 -16.55
CA ASP A 109 43.54 7.71 -15.62
C ASP A 109 44.70 6.71 -15.62
N ASN A 110 44.40 5.41 -15.59
CA ASN A 110 45.40 4.36 -15.65
C ASN A 110 46.19 4.39 -16.97
N ALA A 111 45.53 4.66 -18.10
CA ALA A 111 46.20 4.81 -19.39
C ALA A 111 47.14 6.03 -19.40
N ALA A 112 46.69 7.17 -18.85
CA ALA A 112 47.51 8.38 -18.73
C ALA A 112 48.72 8.16 -17.82
N ILE A 113 48.53 7.52 -16.66
CA ILE A 113 49.61 7.15 -15.73
C ILE A 113 50.63 6.23 -16.41
N ASN A 114 50.17 5.20 -17.12
CA ASN A 114 51.07 4.28 -17.82
C ASN A 114 51.87 4.97 -18.92
N LYS A 115 51.24 5.91 -19.64
CA LYS A 115 51.92 6.73 -20.66
C LYS A 115 52.98 7.63 -20.03
N ALA A 116 52.67 8.31 -18.94
CA ALA A 116 53.63 9.15 -18.21
C ALA A 116 54.80 8.33 -17.66
N ASN A 117 54.53 7.19 -17.02
CA ASN A 117 55.56 6.28 -16.51
C ASN A 117 56.47 5.76 -17.62
N SER A 118 55.91 5.43 -18.79
CA SER A 118 56.69 4.99 -19.96
C SER A 118 57.58 6.10 -20.51
N TYR A 119 57.09 7.35 -20.54
CA TYR A 119 57.88 8.51 -20.94
C TYR A 119 59.04 8.78 -19.97
N VAL A 120 58.78 8.76 -18.66
CA VAL A 120 59.82 8.93 -17.63
C VAL A 120 60.86 7.80 -17.72
N GLY A 121 60.41 6.56 -17.89
CA GLY A 121 61.30 5.41 -18.11
C GLY A 121 62.20 5.59 -19.33
N PHE A 122 61.64 6.03 -20.45
CA PHE A 122 62.41 6.30 -21.66
C PHE A 122 63.42 7.44 -21.47
N LEU A 123 63.02 8.55 -20.84
CA LEU A 123 63.92 9.68 -20.56
C LEU A 123 65.08 9.28 -19.63
N ASN A 124 64.81 8.44 -18.63
CA ASN A 124 65.85 7.91 -17.74
C ASN A 124 66.87 7.03 -18.48
N VAL A 125 66.43 6.25 -19.48
CA VAL A 125 67.33 5.43 -20.31
C VAL A 125 68.16 6.32 -21.22
N VAL A 126 67.55 7.30 -21.89
CA VAL A 126 68.27 8.25 -22.76
C VAL A 126 69.28 9.09 -21.96
N GLY A 127 68.89 9.60 -20.79
CA GLY A 127 69.73 10.46 -19.96
C GLY A 127 70.95 9.77 -19.33
N ASN A 128 70.93 8.43 -19.23
CA ASN A 128 72.01 7.64 -18.64
C ASN A 128 72.82 6.80 -19.65
N ALA A 129 72.53 6.90 -20.94
CA ALA A 129 73.13 6.03 -21.94
C ALA A 129 74.47 6.53 -22.50
N SER A 130 75.47 5.65 -22.50
CA SER A 130 76.77 5.91 -23.11
C SER A 130 76.75 5.85 -24.65
N GLU A 131 75.87 5.01 -25.22
CA GLU A 131 75.73 4.77 -26.67
C GLU A 131 74.56 5.59 -27.26
N SER A 132 74.71 6.90 -27.29
CA SER A 132 73.65 7.85 -27.68
C SER A 132 73.14 7.62 -29.12
N ASP A 133 74.01 7.23 -30.05
CA ASP A 133 73.64 7.04 -31.47
C ASP A 133 72.74 5.81 -31.69
N ALA A 134 73.00 4.72 -30.95
CA ALA A 134 72.18 3.52 -31.01
C ALA A 134 70.77 3.78 -30.47
N ILE A 135 70.66 4.56 -29.38
CA ILE A 135 69.36 4.94 -28.80
C ILE A 135 68.60 5.92 -29.70
N ALA A 136 69.29 6.88 -30.32
CA ALA A 136 68.67 7.81 -31.26
C ALA A 136 67.98 7.07 -32.42
N SER A 137 68.59 5.98 -32.91
CA SER A 137 68.03 5.14 -33.98
C SER A 137 66.70 4.46 -33.62
N HIS A 138 66.49 4.14 -32.32
CA HIS A 138 65.28 3.47 -31.82
C HIS A 138 64.26 4.43 -31.17
N SER A 139 64.68 5.64 -30.84
CA SER A 139 63.88 6.65 -30.12
C SER A 139 62.54 6.95 -30.81
N SER A 140 62.54 7.06 -32.14
CA SER A 140 61.31 7.31 -32.91
C SER A 140 60.28 6.20 -32.74
N ASN A 141 60.72 4.93 -32.70
CA ASN A 141 59.82 3.80 -32.52
C ASN A 141 59.27 3.74 -31.10
N VAL A 142 60.10 3.99 -30.09
CA VAL A 142 59.66 3.99 -28.68
C VAL A 142 58.65 5.11 -28.42
N VAL A 143 58.91 6.33 -28.89
CA VAL A 143 57.97 7.46 -28.74
C VAL A 143 56.66 7.20 -29.47
N LYS A 144 56.69 6.58 -30.66
CA LYS A 144 55.47 6.18 -31.38
C LYS A 144 54.66 5.15 -30.60
N THR A 145 55.31 4.14 -30.02
CA THR A 145 54.64 3.11 -29.22
C THR A 145 54.02 3.68 -27.95
N ILE A 146 54.72 4.58 -27.24
CA ILE A 146 54.17 5.27 -26.06
C ILE A 146 53.01 6.19 -26.45
N SER A 147 53.13 6.88 -27.59
CA SER A 147 52.08 7.78 -28.09
C SER A 147 50.81 7.04 -28.52
N ALA A 148 50.94 5.77 -28.90
CA ALA A 148 49.81 4.89 -29.22
C ALA A 148 49.00 4.45 -27.99
N ILE A 149 49.48 4.68 -26.76
CA ILE A 149 48.66 4.52 -25.56
C ILE A 149 47.55 5.57 -25.63
N ASN A 150 46.32 5.07 -25.83
CA ASN A 150 45.12 5.89 -25.92
C ASN A 150 44.80 6.46 -24.53
N THR A 151 44.82 7.78 -24.43
CA THR A 151 44.49 8.55 -23.23
C THR A 151 43.22 9.38 -23.41
N ASN A 152 42.55 9.24 -24.54
CA ASN A 152 41.29 9.92 -24.77
C ASN A 152 40.24 9.28 -23.86
N GLU A 153 39.25 10.09 -23.48
CA GLU A 153 38.06 9.58 -22.82
C GLU A 153 37.44 8.46 -23.68
N LEU A 154 36.87 7.45 -23.04
CA LEU A 154 36.24 6.32 -23.72
C LEU A 154 34.98 6.81 -24.45
N GLU A 155 35.16 7.30 -25.68
CA GLU A 155 34.07 7.78 -26.52
C GLU A 155 33.09 6.63 -26.83
N GLY A 156 31.79 6.88 -26.59
CA GLY A 156 30.70 5.92 -26.85
C GLY A 156 29.95 5.45 -25.60
N TYR A 157 30.52 5.57 -24.40
CA TYR A 157 29.86 5.17 -23.15
C TYR A 157 29.21 6.34 -22.41
N ASP A 158 29.70 7.57 -22.60
CA ASP A 158 29.20 8.75 -21.87
C ASP A 158 27.76 9.13 -22.21
N GLU A 159 27.36 9.00 -23.47
CA GLU A 159 26.01 9.35 -23.90
C GLU A 159 24.97 8.34 -23.37
N PRO A 160 25.18 7.01 -23.48
CA PRO A 160 24.35 6.02 -22.78
C PRO A 160 24.32 6.20 -21.27
N LEU A 161 25.47 6.46 -20.62
CA LEU A 161 25.55 6.68 -19.17
C LEU A 161 24.78 7.92 -18.74
N LYS A 162 24.88 9.04 -19.47
CA LYS A 162 24.10 10.26 -19.20
C LYS A 162 22.61 10.04 -19.39
N LYS A 163 22.21 9.34 -20.46
CA LYS A 163 20.80 9.02 -20.69
C LYS A 163 20.24 8.15 -19.57
N PHE A 164 20.94 7.08 -19.22
CA PHE A 164 20.54 6.16 -18.16
C PHE A 164 20.53 6.83 -16.78
N LYS A 165 21.48 7.74 -16.53
CA LYS A 165 21.50 8.59 -15.33
C LYS A 165 20.24 9.45 -15.24
N ASN A 166 19.87 10.12 -16.33
CA ASN A 166 18.66 10.95 -16.36
C ASN A 166 17.40 10.12 -16.14
N GLU A 167 17.28 8.95 -16.78
CA GLU A 167 16.15 8.04 -16.58
C GLU A 167 16.02 7.58 -15.11
N ILE A 168 17.15 7.24 -14.45
CA ILE A 168 17.14 6.87 -13.03
C ILE A 168 16.76 8.06 -12.14
N PHE A 169 17.28 9.26 -12.41
CA PHE A 169 16.92 10.43 -11.63
C PHE A 169 15.46 10.83 -11.83
N GLU A 170 14.90 10.67 -13.04
CA GLU A 170 13.48 10.83 -13.28
C GLU A 170 12.65 9.80 -12.50
N LEU A 171 13.05 8.52 -12.50
CA LEU A 171 12.38 7.47 -11.71
C LEU A 171 12.44 7.73 -10.20
N ILE A 172 13.53 8.31 -9.71
CA ILE A 172 13.66 8.72 -8.30
C ILE A 172 12.79 9.95 -8.01
N ASN A 173 12.74 10.92 -8.92
CA ASN A 173 12.03 12.19 -8.74
C ASN A 173 10.52 12.07 -8.92
N ILE A 174 10.04 11.13 -9.74
CA ILE A 174 8.61 10.77 -9.84
C ILE A 174 8.11 10.15 -8.52
N GLY A 175 9.02 9.86 -7.58
CA GLY A 175 8.73 9.18 -6.32
C GLY A 175 8.60 7.68 -6.55
N ASP A 176 8.42 6.93 -5.46
CA ASP A 176 8.34 5.46 -5.40
C ASP A 176 7.28 4.78 -6.30
N GLY A 177 6.61 5.51 -7.19
CA GLY A 177 5.72 5.02 -8.24
C GLY A 177 4.40 4.42 -7.76
N GLY A 178 4.31 4.05 -6.48
CA GLY A 178 3.08 3.62 -5.84
C GLY A 178 2.26 4.83 -5.39
N LYS A 179 0.93 4.79 -5.57
CA LYS A 179 0.08 5.75 -4.83
C LYS A 179 0.39 5.57 -3.34
N GLU A 180 0.41 6.68 -2.61
CA GLU A 180 0.70 6.68 -1.17
C GLU A 180 -0.57 6.58 -0.33
N VAL A 181 -1.70 6.91 -0.97
CA VAL A 181 -3.05 6.87 -0.45
C VAL A 181 -3.89 6.08 -1.46
N PHE A 182 -4.74 5.18 -0.96
CA PHE A 182 -5.65 4.39 -1.78
C PHE A 182 -7.03 4.31 -1.16
N ILE A 183 -8.04 4.22 -2.01
CA ILE A 183 -9.42 3.95 -1.60
C ILE A 183 -9.85 2.59 -2.15
N PHE A 184 -10.46 1.78 -1.29
CA PHE A 184 -10.98 0.45 -1.64
C PHE A 184 -12.47 0.39 -1.36
N SER A 185 -13.20 -0.15 -2.31
CA SER A 185 -14.62 -0.47 -2.19
C SER A 185 -14.86 -1.89 -2.68
N PRO A 186 -15.56 -2.75 -1.93
CA PRO A 186 -15.86 -4.13 -2.35
C PRO A 186 -16.67 -4.21 -3.66
N LYS A 187 -17.49 -3.17 -3.92
CA LYS A 187 -18.29 -3.04 -5.14
C LYS A 187 -18.24 -1.58 -5.60
N LEU A 188 -18.33 -1.38 -6.91
CA LEU A 188 -18.47 -0.05 -7.51
C LEU A 188 -19.92 0.26 -7.92
N GLU A 189 -20.79 -0.75 -7.89
CA GLU A 189 -22.21 -0.61 -8.17
C GLU A 189 -23.03 -1.01 -6.94
N LEU A 190 -24.00 -0.17 -6.58
CA LEU A 190 -24.83 -0.33 -5.38
C LEU A 190 -26.30 -0.24 -5.73
N LEU A 191 -27.12 -1.06 -5.07
CA LEU A 191 -28.56 -0.89 -5.11
C LEU A 191 -28.96 0.32 -4.25
N ARG A 192 -30.03 0.99 -4.68
CA ARG A 192 -30.64 2.08 -3.90
C ARG A 192 -30.87 1.66 -2.44
N GLY A 193 -30.30 2.40 -1.51
CA GLY A 193 -30.44 2.18 -0.07
C GLY A 193 -29.58 1.03 0.51
N GLU A 194 -28.71 0.39 -0.29
CA GLU A 194 -27.72 -0.57 0.19
C GLU A 194 -26.60 0.14 0.97
N PHE A 195 -26.12 -0.48 2.05
CA PHE A 195 -24.95 -0.01 2.79
C PHE A 195 -23.68 -0.61 2.18
N ILE A 196 -22.65 0.22 1.99
CA ILE A 196 -21.31 -0.23 1.60
C ILE A 196 -20.26 0.26 2.60
N LYS A 197 -19.26 -0.58 2.85
CA LYS A 197 -18.08 -0.22 3.63
C LYS A 197 -16.95 0.14 2.68
N ILE A 198 -16.47 1.38 2.76
CA ILE A 198 -15.38 1.91 1.96
C ILE A 198 -14.19 2.14 2.89
N MET A 199 -13.01 1.70 2.46
CA MET A 199 -11.81 1.71 3.28
C MET A 199 -10.74 2.56 2.62
N GLY A 200 -10.17 3.47 3.39
CA GLY A 200 -9.05 4.30 2.99
C GLY A 200 -7.76 3.74 3.58
N PHE A 201 -6.74 3.62 2.74
CA PHE A 201 -5.43 3.09 3.08
C PHE A 201 -4.39 4.18 2.85
N THR A 202 -3.42 4.25 3.75
CA THR A 202 -2.29 5.17 3.62
C THR A 202 -1.04 4.52 4.18
N ILE A 203 0.10 4.83 3.55
CA ILE A 203 1.42 4.45 4.05
C ILE A 203 1.92 5.36 5.17
N TYR A 204 1.25 6.49 5.39
CA TYR A 204 1.69 7.47 6.37
C TYR A 204 1.16 7.12 7.76
N GLU A 205 2.09 6.93 8.70
CA GLU A 205 1.75 6.72 10.11
C GLU A 205 1.21 8.01 10.74
N ASN A 206 0.17 7.87 11.58
CA ASN A 206 -0.37 8.97 12.40
C ASN A 206 -0.85 10.21 11.61
N THR A 207 -1.43 9.99 10.44
CA THR A 207 -1.94 11.07 9.58
C THR A 207 -3.43 11.30 9.73
N THR A 208 -3.83 12.57 9.64
CA THR A 208 -5.20 13.02 9.50
C THR A 208 -5.71 12.63 8.11
N CYS A 209 -6.63 11.66 8.09
CA CYS A 209 -7.26 11.20 6.87
C CYS A 209 -8.75 11.51 6.88
N ARG A 210 -9.30 11.86 5.72
CA ARG A 210 -10.69 12.26 5.55
C ARG A 210 -11.27 11.75 4.24
N PHE A 211 -12.58 11.50 4.25
CA PHE A 211 -13.36 11.25 3.04
C PHE A 211 -14.12 12.52 2.64
N ILE A 212 -14.16 12.79 1.34
CA ILE A 212 -14.95 13.84 0.70
C ILE A 212 -15.90 13.16 -0.30
N ILE A 213 -17.18 13.48 -0.20
CA ILE A 213 -18.24 12.91 -1.06
C ILE A 213 -18.73 14.02 -1.98
N ASN A 214 -18.81 13.74 -3.29
CA ASN A 214 -19.24 14.69 -4.32
C ASN A 214 -18.52 16.04 -4.29
N ASP A 215 -17.23 16.02 -3.96
CA ASP A 215 -16.38 17.22 -3.86
C ASP A 215 -16.90 18.26 -2.84
N ASP A 216 -17.71 17.85 -1.85
CA ASP A 216 -18.13 18.68 -0.72
C ASP A 216 -16.98 18.83 0.30
N GLU A 217 -16.13 19.84 0.08
CA GLU A 217 -15.00 20.19 0.96
C GLU A 217 -15.45 20.79 2.30
N ASP A 218 -16.71 21.23 2.43
CA ASP A 218 -17.22 21.88 3.65
C ASP A 218 -17.59 20.84 4.73
N ASN A 219 -17.89 19.60 4.35
CA ASN A 219 -18.26 18.51 5.26
C ASN A 219 -17.35 17.27 5.15
N PRO A 220 -16.04 17.39 5.44
CA PRO A 220 -15.13 16.26 5.40
C PRO A 220 -15.41 15.27 6.54
N ILE A 221 -15.41 13.98 6.22
CA ILE A 221 -15.62 12.91 7.19
C ILE A 221 -14.26 12.36 7.63
N TYR A 222 -13.82 12.72 8.85
CA TYR A 222 -12.55 12.28 9.42
C TYR A 222 -12.63 10.83 9.92
N THR A 223 -12.33 9.90 9.04
CA THR A 223 -12.26 8.47 9.32
C THR A 223 -11.40 7.77 8.29
N ARG A 224 -10.87 6.59 8.62
CA ARG A 224 -10.21 5.67 7.67
C ARG A 224 -11.20 4.66 7.07
N THR A 225 -12.41 4.58 7.61
CA THR A 225 -13.44 3.66 7.15
C THR A 225 -14.78 4.37 7.15
N LEU A 226 -15.40 4.42 5.97
CA LEU A 226 -16.67 5.07 5.73
C LEU A 226 -17.74 4.01 5.49
N LEU A 227 -18.78 4.00 6.32
CA LEU A 227 -20.02 3.27 6.03
C LEU A 227 -20.93 4.21 5.24
N TYR A 228 -21.08 3.96 3.95
CA TYR A 228 -21.81 4.82 3.04
C TYR A 228 -23.15 4.18 2.65
N LYS A 229 -24.18 5.02 2.55
CA LYS A 229 -25.50 4.68 2.01
C LYS A 229 -26.02 5.91 1.26
N SER A 230 -26.64 5.66 0.11
CA SER A 230 -27.36 6.70 -0.63
C SER A 230 -28.67 6.15 -1.20
N ASP A 231 -29.68 7.01 -1.16
CA ASP A 231 -31.00 6.74 -1.73
C ASP A 231 -31.18 7.43 -3.09
N ASP A 232 -30.20 8.21 -3.55
CA ASP A 232 -30.24 8.95 -4.81
C ASP A 232 -29.56 8.16 -5.93
N LEU A 233 -30.22 8.06 -7.08
CA LEU A 233 -29.71 7.36 -8.26
C LEU A 233 -28.67 8.22 -8.98
N GLY A 234 -27.58 7.60 -9.44
CA GLY A 234 -26.54 8.30 -10.19
C GLY A 234 -25.15 7.83 -9.83
N GLU A 235 -24.16 8.56 -10.36
CA GLU A 235 -22.75 8.34 -10.06
C GLU A 235 -22.30 9.31 -8.97
N ILE A 236 -21.65 8.79 -7.95
CA ILE A 236 -21.18 9.52 -6.78
C ILE A 236 -19.67 9.39 -6.73
N LYS A 237 -19.00 10.52 -6.59
CA LYS A 237 -17.55 10.58 -6.46
C LYS A 237 -17.17 10.56 -4.99
N ILE A 238 -16.30 9.62 -4.60
CA ILE A 238 -15.76 9.56 -3.24
C ILE A 238 -14.25 9.67 -3.32
N ARG A 239 -13.72 10.67 -2.63
CA ARG A 239 -12.29 10.95 -2.53
C ARG A 239 -11.82 10.65 -1.11
N PHE A 240 -10.69 9.99 -1.00
CA PHE A 240 -9.97 9.79 0.26
C PHE A 240 -8.68 10.62 0.23
N GLU A 241 -8.48 11.45 1.25
CA GLU A 241 -7.33 12.34 1.36
C GLU A 241 -6.61 12.09 2.68
N CYS A 242 -5.28 12.10 2.65
CA CYS A 242 -4.45 12.12 3.85
C CYS A 242 -3.36 13.18 3.71
N GLU A 243 -3.08 13.87 4.81
CA GLU A 243 -1.97 14.82 4.92
C GLU A 243 -0.68 14.06 5.25
N ASN A 244 0.41 14.33 4.53
CA ASN A 244 1.71 13.78 4.85
C ASN A 244 2.41 14.59 5.96
N LEU A 245 3.59 14.12 6.43
CA LEU A 245 4.40 14.80 7.44
C LEU A 245 4.91 16.20 7.03
N GLN A 246 4.79 16.56 5.75
CA GLN A 246 5.18 17.85 5.16
C GLN A 246 3.96 18.75 4.86
N ASN A 247 2.77 18.38 5.35
CA ASN A 247 1.48 19.03 5.07
C ASN A 247 1.06 19.04 3.59
N GLU A 248 1.61 18.17 2.75
CA GLU A 248 1.05 17.93 1.42
C GLU A 248 -0.12 16.94 1.50
N VAL A 249 -1.20 17.26 0.81
CA VAL A 249 -2.36 16.37 0.69
C VAL A 249 -2.14 15.41 -0.47
N LYS A 250 -2.17 14.11 -0.18
CA LYS A 250 -2.27 13.06 -1.21
C LYS A 250 -3.68 12.49 -1.21
N LYS A 251 -4.17 12.15 -2.40
CA LYS A 251 -5.56 11.74 -2.61
C LYS A 251 -5.72 10.57 -3.56
N ASP A 252 -6.78 9.81 -3.35
CA ASP A 252 -7.29 8.82 -4.30
C ASP A 252 -8.81 8.90 -4.42
N GLU A 253 -9.36 8.51 -5.57
CA GLU A 253 -10.76 8.74 -5.94
C GLU A 253 -11.39 7.48 -6.55
N ILE A 254 -12.63 7.18 -6.16
CA ILE A 254 -13.50 6.17 -6.80
C ILE A 254 -14.85 6.77 -7.17
N TYR A 255 -15.49 6.15 -8.13
CA TYR A 255 -16.85 6.46 -8.55
C TYR A 255 -17.76 5.28 -8.20
N LEU A 256 -18.80 5.55 -7.42
CA LEU A 256 -19.84 4.60 -7.06
C LEU A 256 -21.09 4.89 -7.88
N LYS A 257 -21.62 3.87 -8.55
CA LYS A 257 -22.84 3.98 -9.34
C LYS A 257 -24.01 3.36 -8.57
N ILE A 258 -25.05 4.15 -8.33
CA ILE A 258 -26.25 3.71 -7.62
C ILE A 258 -27.33 3.43 -8.63
N ILE A 259 -27.79 2.18 -8.64
CA ILE A 259 -28.78 1.65 -9.58
C ILE A 259 -30.08 1.30 -8.85
N ASP A 260 -31.20 1.42 -9.55
CA ASP A 260 -32.50 1.03 -9.04
C ASP A 260 -32.68 -0.49 -9.21
N ALA A 261 -33.18 -1.16 -8.18
CA ALA A 261 -33.50 -2.58 -8.24
C ALA A 261 -34.83 -2.79 -8.98
N ARG A 262 -34.92 -2.39 -10.25
CA ARG A 262 -36.01 -2.86 -11.11
C ARG A 262 -35.55 -4.16 -11.75
N LEU A 263 -36.02 -5.27 -11.19
CA LEU A 263 -36.13 -6.51 -11.93
C LEU A 263 -37.03 -6.21 -13.13
N GLU A 264 -36.44 -5.97 -14.30
CA GLU A 264 -37.19 -6.10 -15.55
C GLU A 264 -37.75 -7.53 -15.55
N LYS A 265 -39.08 -7.64 -15.60
CA LYS A 265 -39.74 -8.93 -15.79
C LYS A 265 -39.12 -9.54 -17.04
N LEU A 266 -38.34 -10.61 -16.85
CA LEU A 266 -37.99 -11.52 -17.93
C LEU A 266 -39.32 -12.02 -18.52
N HIS A 267 -39.62 -11.53 -19.72
CA HIS A 267 -40.81 -11.87 -20.49
C HIS A 267 -40.75 -13.32 -20.99
#